data_AF-A0A412PI78-F1
#
_entry.id   AF-A0A412PI78-F1
#
_cell.length_a   1.000
_cell.length_b   1.000
_cell.length_c   1.000
_cell.angle_alpha   90.00
_cell.angle_beta   90.00
_cell.angle_gamma   90.00
#
_symmetry.space_group_name_H-M   'P 1'
#
loop_
_entity.id
_entity.type
_entity.pdbx_description
1 polymer ?
#
loop_
_entity_poly.entity_id
_entity_poly.type
_entity_poly.pdbx_seq_one_letter_code
_entity_poly.pdbx_strand_id
1 'polypeptide(L)'
;MQYKKIIVLLSTIIIFLLSAIVFLYKYYNSNINVIDVGHYAGKDYTNNKEYSLEVFSDKTVEIYSDKIDLTGKLEKNGTVYSIQTDKNKIIVNIQNQYVLIPLQDNLYSYSIAFKKISDFTVTNEFIEKDN
;
A
#
# COMPACT_ATOMS: atom_id res chain seq x y z
N MET A 1 -47.01 5.65 25.79
CA MET A 1 -46.74 5.03 24.47
C MET A 1 -45.92 5.94 23.53
N GLN A 2 -46.13 7.27 23.53
CA GLN A 2 -45.36 8.20 22.68
C GLN A 2 -43.85 8.25 22.98
N TYR A 3 -43.42 8.23 24.24
CA TYR A 3 -42.00 8.26 24.62
C TYR A 3 -41.17 7.09 24.05
N LYS A 4 -41.76 5.88 23.96
CA LYS A 4 -41.10 4.74 23.31
C LYS A 4 -40.84 4.99 21.82
N LYS A 5 -41.77 5.64 21.11
CA LYS A 5 -41.59 5.97 19.68
C LYS A 5 -40.48 7.01 19.48
N ILE A 6 -40.41 8.01 20.37
CA ILE A 6 -39.37 9.04 20.35
C ILE A 6 -37.98 8.43 20.62
N ILE A 7 -37.87 7.54 21.60
CA ILE A 7 -36.61 6.85 21.91
C ILE A 7 -36.15 5.98 20.73
N VAL A 8 -37.06 5.24 20.10
CA VAL A 8 -36.74 4.42 18.92
C VAL A 8 -36.25 5.30 17.77
N LEU A 9 -36.90 6.43 17.49
CA LEU A 9 -36.49 7.37 16.45
C LEU A 9 -35.11 7.98 16.72
N LEU A 10 -34.83 8.36 17.97
CA LEU A 10 -33.50 8.87 18.36
C LEU A 10 -32.43 7.78 18.21
N SER A 11 -32.73 6.55 18.61
CA SER A 11 -31.78 5.43 18.48
C SER A 11 -31.44 5.12 17.02
N THR A 12 -32.41 5.15 16.10
CA THR A 12 -32.16 4.92 14.67
C THR A 12 -31.34 6.04 14.05
N ILE A 13 -31.58 7.31 14.42
CA ILE A 13 -30.77 8.45 13.97
C ILE A 13 -29.32 8.30 14.44
N ILE A 14 -29.11 7.92 15.71
CA ILE A 14 -27.77 7.72 16.27
C ILE A 14 -27.02 6.60 15.55
N ILE A 15 -27.69 5.46 15.29
CA ILE A 15 -27.10 4.35 14.53
C ILE A 15 -26.71 4.79 13.12
N PHE A 16 -27.57 5.57 12.45
CA PHE A 16 -27.28 6.08 11.12
C PHE A 16 -26.07 7.01 11.12
N LEU A 17 -25.97 7.93 12.09
CA LEU A 17 -24.82 8.82 12.25
C LEU A 17 -23.53 8.04 12.51
N LEU A 18 -23.56 7.05 13.40
CA LEU A 18 -22.39 6.19 13.66
C LEU A 18 -21.94 5.46 12.39
N SER A 19 -22.87 4.92 11.61
CA SER A 19 -22.55 4.25 10.35
C SER A 19 -21.92 5.20 9.32
N ALA A 20 -22.41 6.44 9.24
CA ALA A 20 -21.85 7.47 8.35
C ALA A 20 -20.44 7.89 8.74
N ILE A 21 -20.16 8.02 10.05
CA ILE A 21 -18.81 8.34 10.55
C ILE A 21 -17.82 7.23 10.21
N VAL A 22 -18.20 5.96 10.42
CA VAL A 22 -17.36 4.80 10.06
C VAL A 22 -17.10 4.75 8.55
N PHE A 23 -18.12 5.04 7.74
CA PHE A 23 -17.99 5.11 6.29
C PHE A 23 -17.04 6.23 5.85
N LEU A 24 -17.20 7.44 6.40
CA LEU A 24 -16.32 8.58 6.13
C LEU A 24 -14.87 8.31 6.56
N TYR A 25 -14.66 7.67 7.72
CA TYR A 25 -13.33 7.27 8.18
C TYR A 25 -12.67 6.28 7.21
N LYS A 26 -13.40 5.24 6.77
CA LYS A 26 -12.90 4.30 5.75
C LYS A 26 -12.63 4.99 4.42
N TYR A 27 -13.52 5.87 3.97
CA TYR A 27 -13.37 6.61 2.73
C TYR A 27 -12.13 7.52 2.77
N TYR A 28 -11.92 8.25 3.87
CA TYR A 28 -10.73 9.07 4.05
C TYR A 28 -9.45 8.22 4.06
N ASN A 29 -9.44 7.12 4.80
CA ASN A 29 -8.28 6.21 4.85
C ASN A 29 -7.98 5.52 3.51
N SER A 30 -8.99 5.27 2.68
CA SER A 30 -8.81 4.68 1.35
C SER A 30 -8.17 5.63 0.32
N ASN A 31 -8.15 6.94 0.61
CA ASN A 31 -7.59 7.97 -0.26
C ASN A 31 -6.20 8.44 0.19
N ILE A 32 -5.63 7.87 1.25
CA ILE A 32 -4.29 8.21 1.68
C ILE A 32 -3.32 7.42 0.79
N ASN A 33 -2.60 8.13 -0.08
CA ASN A 33 -1.52 7.59 -0.90
C ASN A 33 -0.36 7.12 -0.01
N VAL A 34 -0.45 5.92 0.53
CA VAL A 34 0.55 5.30 1.40
C VAL A 34 0.97 3.97 0.78
N ILE A 35 2.27 3.83 0.56
CA ILE A 35 2.88 2.52 0.31
C ILE A 35 3.01 1.84 1.67
N ASP A 36 2.40 0.68 1.79
CA ASP A 36 2.33 -0.08 3.03
C ASP A 36 3.28 -1.28 2.96
N VAL A 37 3.58 -1.86 4.11
CA VAL A 37 4.44 -3.04 4.21
C VAL A 37 3.72 -4.23 3.57
N GLY A 38 4.41 -4.99 2.71
CA GLY A 38 3.83 -6.18 2.08
C GLY A 38 4.42 -6.54 0.72
N HIS A 39 3.76 -7.49 0.08
CA HIS A 39 4.10 -7.99 -1.25
C HIS A 39 3.20 -7.36 -2.30
N TYR A 40 3.81 -6.99 -3.42
CA TYR A 40 3.16 -6.33 -4.53
C TYR A 40 3.54 -7.05 -5.84
N ALA A 41 2.60 -7.14 -6.76
CA ALA A 41 2.82 -7.71 -8.09
C ALA A 41 2.58 -6.66 -9.18
N GLY A 42 3.49 -6.61 -10.14
CA GLY A 42 3.43 -5.77 -11.33
C GLY A 42 3.54 -6.62 -12.59
N LYS A 43 2.88 -6.18 -13.66
CA LYS A 43 2.96 -6.82 -14.97
C LYS A 43 3.22 -5.80 -16.06
N ASP A 44 4.23 -6.06 -16.86
CA ASP A 44 4.47 -5.32 -18.10
C ASP A 44 3.66 -5.98 -19.22
N TYR A 45 2.63 -5.27 -19.70
CA TYR A 45 1.76 -5.78 -20.75
C TYR A 45 2.40 -5.73 -22.15
N THR A 46 3.50 -4.99 -22.33
CA THR A 46 4.19 -4.89 -23.63
C THR A 46 5.01 -6.13 -23.92
N ASN A 47 5.62 -6.74 -22.89
CA ASN A 47 6.45 -7.95 -23.04
C ASN A 47 5.96 -9.14 -22.19
N ASN A 48 4.80 -9.02 -21.55
CA ASN A 48 4.16 -10.02 -20.70
C ASN A 48 5.01 -10.49 -19.52
N LYS A 49 5.95 -9.67 -19.04
CA LYS A 49 6.79 -10.00 -17.88
C LYS A 49 6.12 -9.63 -16.57
N GLU A 50 6.48 -10.39 -15.55
CA GLU A 50 6.00 -10.21 -14.19
C GLU A 50 7.13 -9.68 -13.31
N TYR A 51 6.76 -8.78 -12.40
CA TYR A 51 7.65 -8.12 -11.47
C TYR A 51 7.06 -8.29 -10.08
N SER A 52 7.93 -8.57 -9.10
CA SER A 52 7.55 -8.53 -7.70
C SER A 52 8.18 -7.32 -7.04
N LEU A 53 7.44 -6.70 -6.13
CA LEU A 53 7.89 -5.57 -5.31
C LEU A 53 7.60 -5.93 -3.86
N GLU A 54 8.61 -5.84 -3.02
CA GLU A 54 8.50 -6.05 -1.59
C GLU A 54 8.81 -4.74 -0.87
N VAL A 55 7.98 -4.40 0.12
CA VAL A 55 8.17 -3.23 0.97
C VAL A 55 8.25 -3.70 2.41
N PHE A 56 9.45 -3.65 2.98
CA PHE A 56 9.73 -4.14 4.33
C PHE A 56 9.42 -3.10 5.41
N SER A 57 9.34 -3.57 6.66
CA SER A 57 9.04 -2.73 7.83
C SER A 57 10.11 -1.66 8.10
N ASP A 58 11.36 -1.91 7.73
CA ASP A 58 12.46 -0.97 7.82
C ASP A 58 12.49 0.04 6.65
N LYS A 59 11.46 0.02 5.80
CA LYS A 59 11.29 0.80 4.57
C LYS A 59 12.24 0.39 3.45
N THR A 60 12.93 -0.73 3.56
CA THR A 60 13.64 -1.30 2.43
C THR A 60 12.61 -1.72 1.36
N VAL A 61 12.96 -1.48 0.10
CA VAL A 61 12.15 -1.82 -1.07
C VAL A 61 13.00 -2.64 -2.01
N GLU A 62 12.47 -3.78 -2.42
CA GLU A 62 13.13 -4.69 -3.34
C GLU A 62 12.21 -4.97 -4.53
N ILE A 63 12.74 -4.82 -5.73
CA ILE A 63 12.05 -5.12 -6.98
C ILE A 63 12.77 -6.27 -7.65
N TYR A 64 12.03 -7.34 -7.88
CA TYR A 64 12.53 -8.58 -8.45
C TYR A 64 11.91 -8.83 -9.83
N SER A 65 12.75 -9.03 -10.83
CA SER A 65 12.40 -9.69 -12.09
C SER A 65 13.58 -10.46 -12.67
N ASP A 66 13.31 -11.22 -13.72
CA ASP A 66 14.30 -11.91 -14.55
C ASP A 66 15.36 -10.98 -15.18
N LYS A 67 15.14 -9.66 -15.20
CA LYS A 67 16.07 -8.68 -15.78
C LYS A 67 16.43 -7.48 -14.90
N ILE A 68 15.71 -7.28 -13.80
CA ILE A 68 15.88 -6.12 -12.93
C ILE A 68 15.92 -6.62 -11.49
N ASP A 69 17.06 -6.40 -10.86
CA ASP A 69 17.23 -6.50 -9.41
C ASP A 69 17.51 -5.08 -8.91
N LEU A 70 16.56 -4.53 -8.17
CA LEU A 70 16.64 -3.17 -7.65
C LEU A 70 16.26 -3.15 -6.18
N THR A 71 17.25 -2.86 -5.34
CA THR A 71 17.09 -2.63 -3.91
C THR A 71 17.31 -1.16 -3.59
N GLY A 72 16.49 -0.61 -2.71
CA GLY A 72 16.66 0.75 -2.21
C GLY A 72 15.83 1.03 -0.95
N LYS A 73 15.93 2.25 -0.42
CA LYS A 73 15.12 2.70 0.72
C LYS A 73 13.99 3.59 0.29
N LEU A 74 12.79 3.30 0.79
CA LEU A 74 11.62 4.13 0.61
C LEU A 74 11.70 5.36 1.50
N GLU A 75 11.74 6.52 0.85
CA GLU A 75 11.68 7.82 1.49
C GLU A 75 10.37 8.50 1.13
N LYS A 76 9.76 9.18 2.12
CA LYS A 76 8.61 10.05 1.93
C LYS A 76 9.01 11.48 2.25
N ASN A 77 8.87 12.38 1.29
CA ASN A 77 9.10 13.80 1.49
C ASN A 77 7.83 14.59 1.13
N GLY A 78 7.09 15.01 2.16
CA GLY A 78 5.76 15.56 2.01
C GLY A 78 4.79 14.53 1.40
N THR A 79 4.31 14.81 0.18
CA THR A 79 3.40 13.95 -0.58
C THR A 79 4.09 13.06 -1.60
N VAL A 80 5.42 13.24 -1.82
CA VAL A 80 6.19 12.51 -2.83
C VAL A 80 6.91 11.34 -2.18
N TYR A 81 6.90 10.20 -2.85
CA TYR A 81 7.66 9.01 -2.46
C TYR A 81 8.82 8.80 -3.42
N SER A 82 9.90 8.23 -2.91
CA SER A 82 11.06 7.89 -3.72
C SER A 82 11.78 6.67 -3.18
N ILE A 83 12.35 5.87 -4.07
CA ILE A 83 13.27 4.78 -3.75
C ILE A 83 14.69 5.30 -3.95
N GLN A 84 15.43 5.42 -2.86
CA GLN A 84 16.85 5.76 -2.88
C GLN A 84 17.66 4.48 -3.04
N THR A 85 18.29 4.29 -4.18
CA THR A 85 19.27 3.21 -4.41
C THR A 85 20.69 3.74 -4.18
N ASP A 86 21.69 2.88 -4.30
CA ASP A 86 23.11 3.28 -4.23
C ASP A 86 23.53 4.19 -5.39
N LYS A 87 22.85 4.09 -6.54
CA LYS A 87 23.24 4.78 -7.79
C LYS A 87 22.38 6.00 -8.07
N ASN A 88 21.09 5.94 -7.74
CA ASN A 88 20.12 6.93 -8.16
C ASN A 88 18.92 6.99 -7.21
N LYS A 89 18.19 8.11 -7.32
CA LYS A 89 16.91 8.32 -6.66
C LYS A 89 15.79 8.17 -7.67
N ILE A 90 14.84 7.29 -7.40
CA ILE A 90 13.72 6.99 -8.29
C ILE A 90 12.46 7.56 -7.66
N ILE A 91 11.83 8.52 -8.33
CA ILE A 91 10.54 9.07 -7.87
C ILE A 91 9.47 8.04 -8.19
N VAL A 92 8.69 7.65 -7.17
CA VAL A 92 7.58 6.71 -7.33
C VAL A 92 6.27 7.45 -7.12
N ASN A 93 5.29 7.11 -7.95
CA ASN A 93 3.95 7.70 -7.84
C ASN A 93 3.01 6.67 -7.24
N ILE A 94 2.12 7.10 -6.36
CA ILE A 94 1.09 6.27 -5.77
C ILE A 94 -0.23 6.78 -6.31
N GLN A 95 -0.94 5.92 -7.03
CA GLN A 95 -2.24 6.25 -7.57
C GLN A 95 -3.22 5.12 -7.27
N ASN A 96 -4.27 5.46 -6.53
CA ASN A 96 -5.27 4.51 -6.04
C ASN A 96 -4.58 3.37 -5.25
N GLN A 97 -4.73 2.13 -5.71
CA GLN A 97 -4.15 0.92 -5.12
C GLN A 97 -2.82 0.50 -5.77
N TYR A 98 -2.22 1.36 -6.60
CA TYR A 98 -1.03 1.04 -7.39
C TYR A 98 0.16 1.91 -7.01
N VAL A 99 1.34 1.28 -6.95
CA VAL A 99 2.64 1.93 -6.91
C VAL A 99 3.19 1.92 -8.33
N LEU A 100 3.39 3.10 -8.90
CA LEU A 100 3.93 3.29 -10.23
C LEU A 100 5.42 3.57 -10.11
N ILE A 101 6.23 2.64 -10.60
CA ILE A 101 7.69 2.76 -10.56
C ILE A 101 8.19 2.96 -11.99
N PRO A 102 8.83 4.10 -12.30
CA PRO A 102 9.46 4.30 -13.59
C PRO A 102 10.72 3.42 -13.67
N LEU A 103 10.76 2.57 -14.68
CA LEU A 103 11.91 1.74 -15.03
C LEU A 103 12.48 2.23 -16.35
N GLN A 104 13.80 2.12 -16.48
CA GLN A 104 14.52 2.45 -17.69
C GLN A 104 15.29 1.22 -18.15
N ASP A 105 15.02 0.78 -19.36
CA ASP A 105 15.89 -0.13 -20.12
C ASP A 105 16.63 0.70 -21.17
N ASN A 106 17.72 0.19 -21.74
CA ASN A 106 18.70 0.89 -22.58
C ASN A 106 18.12 1.83 -23.66
N LEU A 107 16.88 1.61 -24.11
CA LEU A 107 16.23 2.38 -25.18
C LEU A 107 14.88 3.01 -24.78
N TYR A 108 14.28 2.64 -23.64
CA TYR A 108 12.91 3.05 -23.30
C TYR A 108 12.72 3.28 -21.81
N SER A 109 11.96 4.33 -21.48
CA SER A 109 11.40 4.55 -20.14
C SER A 109 9.95 4.12 -20.13
N TYR A 110 9.58 3.26 -19.19
CA TYR A 110 8.21 2.80 -18.97
C TYR A 110 7.93 2.76 -17.47
N SER A 111 6.67 2.61 -17.08
CA SER A 111 6.30 2.49 -15.66
C SER A 111 5.58 1.19 -15.43
N ILE A 112 5.99 0.47 -14.39
CA ILE A 112 5.28 -0.73 -13.95
C ILE A 112 4.34 -0.34 -12.82
N ALA A 113 3.08 -0.75 -12.96
CA ALA A 113 2.05 -0.59 -11.95
C ALA A 113 2.03 -1.82 -11.05
N PHE A 114 2.43 -1.64 -9.79
CA PHE A 114 2.46 -2.68 -8.77
C PHE A 114 1.22 -2.58 -7.88
N LYS A 115 0.50 -3.68 -7.72
CA LYS A 115 -0.67 -3.79 -6.83
C LYS A 115 -0.32 -4.65 -5.62
N LYS A 116 -0.74 -4.23 -4.43
CA LYS A 116 -0.57 -5.04 -3.20
C LYS A 116 -1.35 -6.36 -3.35
N ILE A 117 -0.69 -7.48 -3.07
CA ILE A 117 -1.28 -8.83 -3.13
C ILE A 117 -1.39 -9.49 -1.76
N SER A 118 -0.52 -9.15 -0.81
CA SER A 118 -0.57 -9.65 0.57
C SER A 118 0.26 -8.77 1.51
N ASP A 119 -0.04 -8.85 2.80
CA ASP A 119 0.81 -8.31 3.87
C ASP A 119 1.91 -9.31 4.22
N PHE A 120 3.04 -8.85 4.74
CA PHE A 120 4.00 -9.75 5.39
C PHE A 120 3.30 -10.43 6.57
N THR A 121 3.35 -11.75 6.64
CA THR A 121 2.81 -12.47 7.79
C THR A 121 3.75 -12.20 8.97
N VAL A 122 3.27 -11.49 9.99
CA VAL A 122 4.02 -11.37 11.24
C VAL A 122 3.93 -12.75 11.92
N THR A 123 4.94 -13.58 11.73
CA THR A 123 5.13 -14.76 12.57
C THR A 123 5.49 -14.27 13.96
N ASN A 124 4.48 -14.14 14.82
CA ASN A 124 4.69 -14.08 16.26
C ASN A 124 5.17 -15.47 16.73
N GLU A 125 6.37 -15.88 16.33
CA GLU A 125 7.10 -16.92 17.05
C GLU A 125 7.56 -16.30 18.38
N PHE A 126 6.64 -16.27 19.34
CA PHE A 126 7.02 -16.19 20.74
C PHE A 126 7.95 -17.37 21.00
N ILE A 127 9.23 -17.06 21.20
CA ILE A 127 10.20 -17.95 21.82
C ILE A 127 9.63 -18.27 23.21
N GLU A 128 8.92 -19.38 23.32
CA GLU A 128 8.67 -20.04 24.58
C GLU A 128 10.05 -20.44 25.11
N LYS A 129 10.63 -19.56 25.94
CA LYS A 129 11.75 -19.92 26.79
C LYS A 129 11.24 -21.00 27.73
N ASP A 130 11.62 -22.23 27.46
CA ASP A 130 11.50 -23.34 28.40
C ASP A 130 12.06 -22.90 29.77
N ASN A 131 11.19 -22.97 30.78
CA ASN A 131 11.55 -22.89 32.20
C ASN A 131 12.11 -24.23 32.69
#